data_AF-A0A354BN11-F1
#
_entry.id   AF-A0A354BN11-F1
#
_cell.length_a   1.000
_cell.length_b   1.000
_cell.length_c   1.000
_cell.angle_alpha   90.00
_cell.angle_beta   90.00
_cell.angle_gamma   90.00
#
_symmetry.space_group_name_H-M   'P 1'
#
loop_
_entity.id
_entity.type
_entity.pdbx_description
1 polymer ?
#
loop_
_entity_poly.entity_id
_entity_poly.type
_entity_poly.pdbx_seq_one_letter_code
_entity_poly.pdbx_strand_id
1 'polypeptide(L)'
;QHDSAERILLERLDECFQLFLACSLDDQHRIRRVIVTLTQGMEMDLNTFPGATPGELTALKTVDDLDRYTYSVAGCVGEFWTAVMCAHRKALVDWDVQQMSERGVRFGKGLQLTNIVKDIAHDLQKGRCYIPETMLTEVGLKPHDLLHQDNLTRFRPVLSKLVRIALEHLDQGWAY
;
A
#
# COMPACT_ATOMS: atom_id res chain seq x y z
N GLN A 1 -19.18 -3.54 -11.54
CA GLN A 1 -19.30 -2.08 -11.34
C GLN A 1 -18.53 -1.43 -12.48
N HIS A 2 -19.21 -0.71 -13.37
CA HIS A 2 -18.54 0.23 -14.27
C HIS A 2 -18.62 1.57 -13.55
N ASP A 3 -17.56 1.96 -12.85
CA ASP A 3 -17.55 3.23 -12.16
C ASP A 3 -17.46 4.35 -13.22
N SER A 4 -18.56 5.07 -13.41
CA SER A 4 -18.65 6.11 -14.42
C SER A 4 -17.64 7.23 -14.18
N ALA A 5 -17.26 7.48 -12.92
CA ALA A 5 -16.33 8.54 -12.58
C ALA A 5 -14.89 8.20 -13.00
N GLU A 6 -14.44 6.96 -12.78
CA GLU A 6 -13.11 6.50 -13.23
C GLU A 6 -12.98 6.57 -14.75
N ARG A 7 -14.03 6.13 -15.46
CA ARG A 7 -14.07 6.24 -16.92
C ARG A 7 -13.98 7.69 -17.40
N ILE A 8 -14.76 8.59 -16.80
CA ILE A 8 -14.72 10.02 -17.13
C ILE A 8 -13.32 10.61 -16.89
N LEU A 9 -12.66 10.23 -15.80
CA LEU A 9 -11.29 10.66 -15.53
C LEU A 9 -10.32 10.20 -16.62
N LEU A 10 -10.44 8.95 -17.07
CA LEU A 10 -9.61 8.40 -18.15
C LEU A 10 -9.89 9.06 -19.51
N GLU A 11 -11.15 9.38 -19.79
CA GLU A 11 -11.56 10.10 -21.02
C GLU A 11 -11.04 11.55 -21.04
N ARG A 12 -10.63 12.12 -19.90
CA ARG A 12 -10.10 13.49 -19.74
C ARG A 12 -8.63 13.53 -19.30
N LEU A 13 -7.84 12.53 -19.67
CA LEU A 13 -6.42 12.46 -19.33
C LEU A 13 -5.61 13.62 -19.92
N ASP A 14 -6.00 14.12 -21.09
CA ASP A 14 -5.39 15.28 -21.73
C ASP A 14 -5.47 16.51 -20.82
N GLU A 15 -6.61 16.76 -20.18
CA GLU A 15 -6.78 17.84 -19.21
C GLU A 15 -5.93 17.62 -17.96
N CYS A 16 -5.80 16.38 -17.49
CA CYS A 16 -4.92 16.05 -16.36
C CYS A 16 -3.45 16.35 -16.70
N PHE A 17 -3.00 16.04 -17.92
CA PHE A 17 -1.65 16.37 -18.37
C PHE A 17 -1.43 17.86 -18.55
N GLN A 18 -2.43 18.61 -19.03
CA GLN A 18 -2.35 20.07 -19.09
C GLN A 18 -2.17 20.68 -17.70
N LEU A 19 -2.94 20.23 -16.71
CA LEU A 19 -2.79 20.66 -15.31
C LEU A 19 -1.41 20.32 -14.75
N PHE A 20 -0.93 19.10 -15.00
CA PHE A 20 0.40 18.66 -14.59
C PHE A 20 1.52 19.52 -15.21
N LEU A 21 1.42 19.84 -16.51
CA LEU A 21 2.40 20.68 -17.21
C LEU A 21 2.36 22.14 -16.76
N ALA A 22 1.24 22.60 -16.21
CA ALA A 22 1.10 23.93 -15.61
C ALA A 22 1.70 24.03 -14.19
N CYS A 23 2.02 22.91 -13.53
CA CYS A 23 2.70 22.90 -12.23
C CYS A 23 4.16 23.37 -12.36
N SER A 24 4.75 23.81 -11.24
CA SER A 24 6.17 24.12 -11.14
C SER A 24 7.03 22.89 -11.49
N LEU A 25 8.28 23.09 -11.94
CA LEU A 25 9.18 21.98 -12.25
C LEU A 25 9.43 21.05 -11.05
N ASP A 26 9.50 21.63 -9.84
CA ASP A 26 9.66 20.87 -8.60
C ASP A 26 8.43 20.01 -8.30
N ASP A 27 7.22 20.56 -8.46
CA ASP A 27 5.98 19.79 -8.27
C ASP A 27 5.82 18.72 -9.34
N GLN A 28 6.18 19.03 -10.59
CA GLN A 28 6.20 18.03 -11.65
C GLN A 28 7.16 16.87 -11.31
N HIS A 29 8.32 17.17 -10.71
CA HIS A 29 9.25 16.14 -10.25
C HIS A 29 8.66 15.29 -9.12
N ARG A 30 8.05 15.92 -8.11
CA ARG A 30 7.35 15.22 -7.00
C ARG A 30 6.25 14.30 -7.50
N ILE A 31 5.40 14.80 -8.41
CA ILE A 31 4.29 14.06 -9.01
C ILE A 31 4.80 12.89 -9.86
N ARG A 32 5.79 13.11 -10.74
CA ARG A 32 6.38 12.03 -11.55
C ARG A 32 6.95 10.93 -10.66
N ARG A 33 7.68 11.30 -9.60
CA ARG A 33 8.30 10.34 -8.69
C ARG A 33 7.26 9.44 -8.02
N VAL A 34 6.20 10.02 -7.45
CA VAL A 34 5.16 9.21 -6.78
C VAL A 34 4.39 8.34 -7.77
N ILE A 35 4.06 8.85 -8.97
CA ILE A 35 3.37 8.06 -10.01
C ILE A 35 4.24 6.86 -10.44
N VAL A 36 5.54 7.05 -10.67
CA VAL A 36 6.45 5.95 -11.04
C VAL A 36 6.48 4.89 -9.94
N THR A 37 6.58 5.28 -8.66
CA THR A 37 6.60 4.33 -7.54
C THR A 37 5.27 3.58 -7.41
N LEU A 38 4.14 4.27 -7.56
CA LEU A 38 2.81 3.64 -7.55
C LEU A 38 2.66 2.61 -8.68
N THR A 39 3.06 2.97 -9.91
CA THR A 39 3.01 2.06 -11.05
C THR A 39 3.88 0.83 -10.83
N GLN A 40 5.08 0.98 -10.25
CA GLN A 40 5.92 -0.17 -9.87
C GLN A 40 5.24 -1.07 -8.83
N GLY A 41 4.49 -0.49 -7.89
CA GLY A 41 3.67 -1.25 -6.94
C GLY A 41 2.55 -2.04 -7.64
N MET A 42 1.88 -1.43 -8.62
CA MET A 42 0.84 -2.10 -9.42
C MET A 42 1.41 -3.23 -10.28
N GLU A 43 2.57 -3.03 -10.91
CA GLU A 43 3.28 -4.07 -11.66
C GLU A 43 3.69 -5.23 -10.75
N MET A 44 4.18 -4.94 -9.55
CA MET A 44 4.51 -5.97 -8.55
C MET A 44 3.27 -6.76 -8.15
N ASP A 45 2.12 -6.11 -7.92
CA ASP A 45 0.84 -6.76 -7.62
C ASP A 45 0.45 -7.74 -8.72
N LEU A 46 0.45 -7.29 -9.98
CA LEU A 46 0.08 -8.10 -11.14
C LEU A 46 1.02 -9.28 -11.35
N ASN A 47 2.33 -9.09 -11.18
CA ASN A 47 3.33 -10.14 -11.33
C ASN A 47 3.29 -11.15 -10.19
N THR A 48 2.96 -10.71 -8.97
CA THR A 48 2.85 -11.59 -7.80
C THR A 48 1.55 -12.39 -7.83
N PHE A 49 0.45 -11.77 -8.26
CA PHE A 49 -0.89 -12.34 -8.23
C PHE A 49 -1.53 -12.42 -9.62
N PRO A 50 -1.09 -13.36 -10.47
CA PRO A 50 -1.63 -13.53 -11.83
C PRO A 50 -3.03 -14.19 -11.85
N GLY A 51 -3.40 -14.88 -10.77
CA GLY A 51 -4.68 -15.59 -10.64
C GLY A 51 -5.85 -14.68 -10.29
N ALA A 52 -7.06 -15.12 -10.61
CA ALA A 52 -8.30 -14.42 -10.27
C ALA A 52 -9.25 -15.24 -9.39
N THR A 53 -8.83 -16.45 -9.03
CA THR A 53 -9.66 -17.43 -8.31
C THR A 53 -8.92 -18.02 -7.11
N PRO A 54 -9.63 -18.58 -6.12
CA PRO A 54 -8.99 -19.22 -4.96
C PRO A 54 -8.09 -20.41 -5.33
N GLY A 55 -8.34 -21.05 -6.48
CA GLY A 55 -7.52 -22.17 -7.00
C GLY A 55 -6.16 -21.73 -7.55
N GLU A 56 -6.02 -20.44 -7.89
CA GLU A 56 -4.80 -19.82 -8.41
C GLU A 56 -4.11 -18.95 -7.36
N LEU A 57 -4.40 -19.21 -6.07
CA LEU A 57 -3.92 -18.42 -4.95
C LEU A 57 -2.39 -18.35 -4.94
N THR A 58 -1.88 -17.13 -4.93
CA THR A 58 -0.46 -16.83 -4.79
C THR A 58 -0.25 -15.89 -3.61
N ALA A 59 0.94 -15.93 -3.02
CA ALA A 59 1.25 -15.18 -1.82
C ALA A 59 2.58 -14.42 -1.92
N LEU A 60 2.69 -13.33 -1.17
CA LEU A 60 3.99 -12.71 -0.90
C LEU A 60 4.92 -13.71 -0.22
N LYS A 61 6.20 -13.70 -0.56
CA LYS A 61 7.16 -14.68 -0.04
C LYS A 61 7.65 -14.28 1.34
N THR A 62 8.08 -13.03 1.47
CA THR A 62 8.78 -12.54 2.65
C THR A 62 8.08 -11.33 3.29
N VAL A 63 8.44 -11.05 4.54
CA VAL A 63 8.00 -9.82 5.21
C VAL A 63 8.54 -8.58 4.49
N ASP A 64 9.73 -8.66 3.89
CA ASP A 64 10.30 -7.58 3.09
C ASP A 64 9.51 -7.32 1.81
N ASP A 65 8.93 -8.35 1.19
CA ASP A 65 8.02 -8.16 0.05
C ASP A 65 6.75 -7.42 0.47
N LEU A 66 6.21 -7.70 1.66
CA LEU A 66 5.08 -6.96 2.24
C LEU A 66 5.44 -5.50 2.54
N ASP A 67 6.62 -5.26 3.13
CA ASP A 67 7.09 -3.90 3.41
C ASP A 67 7.29 -3.09 2.11
N ARG A 68 7.92 -3.70 1.10
CA ARG A 68 8.13 -3.08 -0.21
C ARG A 68 6.80 -2.83 -0.93
N TYR A 69 5.87 -3.79 -0.89
CA TYR A 69 4.55 -3.62 -1.46
C TYR A 69 3.79 -2.44 -0.81
N THR A 70 3.70 -2.42 0.52
CA THR A 70 3.00 -1.36 1.26
C THR A 70 3.67 0.00 1.10
N TYR A 71 5.00 0.06 0.94
CA TYR A 71 5.69 1.27 0.53
C TYR A 71 5.22 1.74 -0.85
N SER A 72 5.29 0.87 -1.86
CA SER A 72 5.08 1.26 -3.24
C SER A 72 3.64 1.71 -3.52
N VAL A 73 2.65 1.12 -2.84
CA VAL A 73 1.22 1.43 -3.06
C VAL A 73 0.63 2.46 -2.10
N ALA A 74 1.31 2.79 -0.99
CA ALA A 74 0.76 3.72 0.01
C ALA A 74 1.82 4.53 0.76
N GLY A 75 2.94 3.94 1.16
CA GLY A 75 4.00 4.66 1.87
C GLY A 75 4.58 5.84 1.08
N CYS A 76 4.83 5.64 -0.22
CA CYS A 76 5.37 6.68 -1.11
C CYS A 76 4.45 7.91 -1.22
N VAL A 77 3.13 7.73 -1.01
CA VAL A 77 2.14 8.81 -1.00
C VAL A 77 2.31 9.72 0.22
N GLY A 78 2.74 9.15 1.35
CA GLY A 78 3.06 9.93 2.55
C GLY A 78 4.28 10.83 2.37
N GLU A 79 5.36 10.32 1.78
CA GLU A 79 6.52 11.15 1.38
C GLU A 79 6.09 12.26 0.41
N PHE A 80 5.32 11.91 -0.63
CA PHE A 80 4.84 12.86 -1.63
C PHE A 80 4.06 14.02 -1.00
N TRP A 81 3.07 13.71 -0.16
CA TRP A 81 2.27 14.76 0.48
C TRP A 81 3.07 15.58 1.46
N THR A 82 4.00 14.99 2.21
CA THR A 82 4.92 15.76 3.07
C THR A 82 5.67 16.79 2.24
N ALA A 83 6.27 16.34 1.15
CA ALA A 83 7.04 17.16 0.22
C ALA A 83 6.23 18.33 -0.37
N VAL A 84 5.00 18.06 -0.83
CA VAL A 84 4.09 19.08 -1.37
C VAL A 84 3.64 20.05 -0.28
N MET A 85 3.27 19.55 0.89
CA MET A 85 2.74 20.38 1.97
C MET A 85 3.82 21.31 2.53
N CYS A 86 5.05 20.83 2.75
CA CYS A 86 6.15 21.69 3.18
C CYS A 86 6.51 22.76 2.13
N ALA A 87 6.39 22.44 0.83
CA ALA A 87 6.67 23.40 -0.24
C ALA A 87 5.63 24.52 -0.32
N HIS A 88 4.36 24.23 -0.04
CA HIS A 88 3.24 25.13 -0.34
C HIS A 88 2.52 25.69 0.90
N ARG A 89 2.83 25.21 2.11
CA ARG A 89 2.18 25.66 3.36
C ARG A 89 3.18 26.32 4.29
N LYS A 90 3.03 27.63 4.44
CA LYS A 90 3.86 28.45 5.35
C LYS A 90 3.89 27.92 6.80
N ALA A 91 2.80 27.33 7.26
CA ALA A 91 2.70 26.75 8.60
C ALA A 91 3.66 25.57 8.83
N LEU A 92 4.22 24.99 7.77
CA LEU A 92 5.09 23.80 7.81
C LEU A 92 6.53 24.12 7.38
N VAL A 93 6.89 25.41 7.29
CA VAL A 93 8.22 25.83 6.80
C VAL A 93 9.37 25.31 7.66
N ASP A 94 9.13 25.14 8.97
CA ASP A 94 10.12 24.68 9.95
C ASP A 94 10.15 23.15 10.11
N TRP A 95 9.35 22.42 9.34
CA TRP A 95 9.39 20.95 9.37
C TRP A 95 10.70 20.43 8.80
N ASP A 96 11.29 19.46 9.51
CA ASP A 96 12.30 18.59 8.92
C ASP A 96 11.62 17.68 7.89
N VAL A 97 11.75 18.06 6.62
CA VAL A 97 11.10 17.36 5.50
C VAL A 97 11.49 15.89 5.45
N GLN A 98 12.75 15.55 5.76
CA GLN A 98 13.19 14.16 5.72
C GLN A 98 12.51 13.36 6.83
N GLN A 99 12.59 13.84 8.07
CA GLN A 99 11.98 13.16 9.21
C GLN A 99 10.45 13.02 9.02
N MET A 100 9.77 14.07 8.56
CA MET A 100 8.33 14.03 8.35
C MET A 100 7.96 13.11 7.18
N SER A 101 8.81 12.99 6.16
CA SER A 101 8.60 12.04 5.06
C SER A 101 8.71 10.60 5.55
N GLU A 102 9.68 10.29 6.41
CA GLU A 102 9.80 8.96 7.02
C GLU A 102 8.57 8.61 7.87
N ARG A 103 8.03 9.57 8.61
CA ARG A 103 6.75 9.41 9.35
C ARG A 103 5.57 9.21 8.40
N GLY A 104 5.47 10.03 7.34
CA GLY A 104 4.44 9.92 6.31
C GLY A 104 4.47 8.55 5.63
N VAL A 105 5.66 8.02 5.31
CA VAL A 105 5.84 6.67 4.77
C VAL A 105 5.31 5.62 5.73
N ARG A 106 5.67 5.70 7.01
CA ARG A 106 5.17 4.76 8.01
C ARG A 106 3.66 4.86 8.15
N PHE A 107 3.09 6.06 8.19
CA PHE A 107 1.65 6.24 8.29
C PHE A 107 0.91 5.63 7.08
N GLY A 108 1.38 5.90 5.86
CA GLY A 108 0.83 5.30 4.63
C GLY A 108 0.89 3.76 4.63
N LYS A 109 2.01 3.18 5.07
CA LYS A 109 2.14 1.72 5.25
C LYS A 109 1.11 1.17 6.26
N GLY A 110 0.91 1.86 7.37
CA GLY A 110 -0.07 1.47 8.40
C GLY A 110 -1.51 1.46 7.88
N LEU A 111 -1.89 2.47 7.08
CA LEU A 111 -3.20 2.51 6.42
C LEU A 111 -3.38 1.34 5.44
N GLN A 112 -2.36 1.01 4.65
CA GLN A 112 -2.43 -0.11 3.72
C GLN A 112 -2.46 -1.47 4.42
N LEU A 113 -1.69 -1.65 5.48
CA LEU A 113 -1.74 -2.87 6.30
C LEU A 113 -3.11 -3.05 6.94
N THR A 114 -3.77 -1.96 7.34
CA THR A 114 -5.14 -2.02 7.85
C THR A 114 -6.11 -2.55 6.78
N ASN A 115 -5.99 -2.11 5.53
CA ASN A 115 -6.77 -2.67 4.42
C ASN A 115 -6.47 -4.15 4.21
N ILE A 116 -5.19 -4.53 4.13
CA ILE A 116 -4.77 -5.92 3.98
C ILE A 116 -5.38 -6.80 5.08
N VAL A 117 -5.29 -6.40 6.35
CA VAL A 117 -5.82 -7.16 7.49
C VAL A 117 -7.34 -7.28 7.46
N LYS A 118 -8.03 -6.19 7.11
CA LYS A 118 -9.50 -6.14 7.03
C LYS A 118 -10.03 -6.98 5.88
N ASP A 119 -9.33 -7.00 4.75
CA ASP A 119 -9.80 -7.56 3.48
C ASP A 119 -9.23 -8.96 3.16
N ILE A 120 -8.47 -9.59 4.08
CA ILE A 120 -7.86 -10.94 3.91
C ILE A 120 -8.82 -11.92 3.24
N ALA A 121 -10.02 -12.11 3.81
CA ALA A 121 -10.96 -13.11 3.30
C ALA A 121 -11.39 -12.82 1.85
N HIS A 122 -11.58 -11.55 1.50
CA HIS A 122 -11.98 -11.12 0.17
C HIS A 122 -10.84 -11.28 -0.84
N ASP A 123 -9.62 -10.92 -0.46
CA ASP A 123 -8.44 -11.03 -1.33
C ASP A 123 -8.12 -12.50 -1.64
N LEU A 124 -8.22 -13.38 -0.64
CA LEU A 124 -8.04 -14.82 -0.84
C LEU A 124 -9.05 -15.38 -1.86
N GLN A 125 -10.29 -14.88 -1.87
CA GLN A 125 -11.29 -15.30 -2.85
C GLN A 125 -10.93 -14.88 -4.29
N LYS A 126 -10.07 -13.87 -4.44
CA LYS A 126 -9.57 -13.39 -5.73
C LYS A 126 -8.23 -14.00 -6.11
N GLY A 127 -7.75 -15.02 -5.39
CA GLY A 127 -6.44 -15.63 -5.64
C GLY A 127 -5.26 -14.80 -5.14
N ARG A 128 -5.49 -13.84 -4.22
CA ARG A 128 -4.48 -12.93 -3.69
C ARG A 128 -4.24 -13.17 -2.20
N CYS A 129 -2.99 -13.43 -1.81
CA CYS A 129 -2.59 -13.51 -0.41
C CYS A 129 -1.46 -12.52 -0.11
N TYR A 130 -1.79 -11.39 0.48
CA TYR A 130 -0.80 -10.40 0.92
C TYR A 130 -0.04 -10.81 2.19
N ILE A 131 -0.36 -11.96 2.79
CA ILE A 131 0.34 -12.44 3.98
C ILE A 131 1.58 -13.21 3.56
N PRO A 132 2.78 -12.86 4.08
CA PRO A 132 4.00 -13.56 3.74
C PRO A 132 3.95 -15.07 4.04
N GLU A 133 4.39 -15.89 3.09
CA GLU A 133 4.54 -17.35 3.26
C GLU A 133 5.44 -17.69 4.45
N THR A 134 6.49 -16.89 4.66
CA THR A 134 7.38 -16.98 5.82
C THR A 134 6.62 -16.88 7.15
N MET A 135 5.68 -15.94 7.29
CA MET A 135 4.87 -15.80 8.50
C MET A 135 3.88 -16.96 8.69
N LEU A 136 3.32 -17.49 7.61
CA LEU A 136 2.40 -18.63 7.67
C LEU A 136 3.14 -19.92 8.06
N THR A 137 4.36 -20.09 7.54
CA THR A 137 5.22 -21.24 7.83
C THR A 137 5.58 -21.30 9.33
N GLU A 138 5.77 -20.16 10.00
CA GLU A 138 6.01 -20.09 11.46
C GLU A 138 4.90 -20.77 12.28
N VAL A 139 3.67 -20.84 11.75
CA VAL A 139 2.51 -21.49 12.39
C VAL A 139 2.08 -22.79 11.66
N GLY A 140 2.93 -23.28 10.76
CA GLY A 140 2.72 -24.50 9.98
C GLY A 140 1.59 -24.40 8.95
N LEU A 141 1.24 -23.19 8.52
CA LEU A 141 0.20 -22.93 7.51
C LEU A 141 0.84 -22.63 6.15
N LYS A 142 0.07 -22.89 5.10
CA LYS A 142 0.28 -22.45 3.73
C LYS A 142 -0.80 -21.43 3.35
N PRO A 143 -0.61 -20.63 2.29
CA PRO A 143 -1.63 -19.66 1.85
C PRO A 143 -3.03 -20.28 1.65
N HIS A 144 -3.12 -21.44 1.02
CA HIS A 144 -4.41 -22.13 0.80
C HIS A 144 -5.10 -22.56 2.10
N ASP A 145 -4.36 -22.79 3.19
CA ASP A 145 -4.96 -23.16 4.47
C ASP A 145 -5.84 -22.03 5.04
N LEU A 146 -5.59 -20.78 4.63
CA LEU A 146 -6.38 -19.61 5.03
C LEU A 146 -7.79 -19.58 4.42
N LEU A 147 -8.06 -20.40 3.40
CA LEU A 147 -9.40 -20.57 2.83
C LEU A 147 -10.32 -21.39 3.75
N HIS A 148 -9.75 -22.09 4.75
CA HIS A 148 -10.48 -22.97 5.65
C HIS A 148 -10.60 -22.33 7.05
N GLN A 149 -11.83 -22.09 7.50
CA GLN A 149 -12.10 -21.43 8.79
C GLN A 149 -11.56 -22.21 9.99
N ASP A 150 -11.40 -23.53 9.89
CA ASP A 150 -10.84 -24.36 10.96
C ASP A 150 -9.39 -23.99 11.30
N ASN A 151 -8.68 -23.31 10.41
CA ASN A 151 -7.31 -22.83 10.63
C ASN A 151 -7.23 -21.47 11.34
N LEU A 152 -8.35 -20.79 11.63
CA LEU A 152 -8.36 -19.45 12.24
C LEU A 152 -7.59 -19.41 13.57
N THR A 153 -7.72 -20.43 14.41
CA THR A 153 -7.00 -20.52 15.69
C THR A 153 -5.49 -20.53 15.50
N ARG A 154 -5.01 -21.25 14.48
CA ARG A 154 -3.58 -21.33 14.12
C ARG A 154 -3.09 -20.07 13.43
N PHE A 155 -3.96 -19.39 12.69
CA PHE A 155 -3.65 -18.14 11.99
C PHE A 155 -3.64 -16.91 12.92
N ARG A 156 -4.40 -16.93 14.03
CA ARG A 156 -4.55 -15.82 14.97
C ARG A 156 -3.23 -15.16 15.43
N PRO A 157 -2.13 -15.88 15.71
CA PRO A 157 -0.85 -15.26 16.04
C PRO A 157 -0.28 -14.41 14.90
N VAL A 158 -0.39 -14.86 13.64
CA VAL A 158 0.05 -14.12 12.45
C VAL A 158 -0.80 -12.86 12.28
N LEU A 159 -2.12 -13.00 12.40
CA LEU A 159 -3.04 -11.86 12.35
C LEU A 159 -2.70 -10.80 13.41
N SER A 160 -2.42 -11.25 14.64
CA SER A 160 -2.06 -10.35 15.75
C SER A 160 -0.72 -9.63 15.50
N LYS A 161 0.25 -10.32 14.88
CA LYS A 161 1.54 -9.73 14.47
C LYS A 161 1.32 -8.64 13.41
N LEU A 162 0.49 -8.89 12.40
CA LEU A 162 0.15 -7.92 11.35
C LEU A 162 -0.59 -6.70 11.92
N VAL A 163 -1.58 -6.90 12.80
CA VAL A 163 -2.29 -5.80 13.48
C VAL A 163 -1.32 -4.94 14.28
N ARG A 164 -0.39 -5.56 15.02
CA ARG A 164 0.63 -4.81 15.76
C ARG A 164 1.54 -3.99 14.85
N ILE A 165 2.02 -4.56 13.74
CA ILE A 165 2.84 -3.83 12.76
C ILE A 165 2.04 -2.64 12.18
N ALA A 166 0.76 -2.85 11.86
CA ALA A 166 -0.11 -1.78 11.38
C ALA A 166 -0.23 -0.66 12.43
N LEU A 167 -0.47 -0.99 13.71
CA LEU A 167 -0.55 -0.02 14.80
C LEU A 167 0.78 0.74 14.99
N GLU A 168 1.92 0.06 15.02
CA GLU A 168 3.24 0.69 15.15
C GLU A 168 3.51 1.72 14.05
N HIS A 169 3.01 1.45 12.83
CA HIS A 169 3.05 2.37 11.70
C HIS A 169 2.05 3.52 11.84
N LEU A 170 0.81 3.24 12.24
CA LEU A 170 -0.24 4.25 12.45
C LEU A 170 0.10 5.22 13.59
N ASP A 171 0.77 4.75 14.64
CA ASP A 171 1.22 5.58 15.76
C ASP A 171 2.19 6.68 15.31
N GLN A 172 2.89 6.51 14.18
CA GLN A 172 3.69 7.59 13.60
C GLN A 172 2.85 8.75 13.09
N GLY A 173 1.59 8.50 12.74
CA GLY A 173 0.62 9.52 12.34
C GLY A 173 0.26 10.50 13.45
N TRP A 174 0.51 10.17 14.72
CA TRP A 174 0.32 11.10 15.85
C TRP A 174 1.42 12.16 15.96
N ALA A 175 2.59 11.85 15.43
CA ALA A 175 3.73 12.76 15.36
C ALA A 175 3.92 13.33 13.94
N TYR A 176 3.01 13.00 13.01
CA TYR A 176 2.94 13.53 11.66
C TYR A 176 1.94 14.69 11.61
#